data_AF-A0A8J5SX74-F1
#
_entry.id   AF-A0A8J5SX74-F1
#
_cell.length_a   1.000
_cell.length_b   1.000
_cell.length_c   1.000
_cell.angle_alpha   90.00
_cell.angle_beta   90.00
_cell.angle_gamma   90.00
#
_symmetry.space_group_name_H-M   'P 1'
#
loop_
_entity.id
_entity.type
_entity.pdbx_description
1 polymer ?
#
loop_
_entity_poly.entity_id
_entity_poly.type
_entity_poly.pdbx_seq_one_letter_code
_entity_poly.pdbx_strand_id
1 'polypeptide(L)'
;MFYLGFGNVGLWAAHLIIEASGKVITISDVTRAVKNINGLDITKLMNHSTENHRIKGFDGGDPIDPRSLLTEECDVLIPVALGGAINKDNANDIKAKHSIDATNHPTDPGVDVQVQRHVETV
;
A
#
# COMPACT_ATOMS: atom_id res chain seq x y z
N MET A 1 -10.96 3.02 0.42
CA MET A 1 -9.84 3.14 1.37
C MET A 1 -8.68 2.31 0.83
N PHE A 2 -7.56 2.95 0.49
CA PHE A 2 -6.44 2.30 -0.21
C PHE A 2 -5.18 2.24 0.67
N TYR A 3 -4.48 1.09 0.64
CA TYR A 3 -3.14 0.88 1.22
C TYR A 3 -2.12 0.67 0.12
N LEU A 4 -1.01 1.41 0.13
CA LEU A 4 -0.01 1.40 -0.94
C LEU A 4 1.41 1.18 -0.39
N GLY A 5 2.18 0.31 -1.05
CA GLY A 5 3.64 0.32 -0.90
C GLY A 5 4.25 1.58 -1.53
N PHE A 6 5.30 2.12 -0.94
CA PHE A 6 5.97 3.35 -1.36
C PHE A 6 7.11 3.04 -2.34
N GLY A 7 7.03 3.64 -3.52
CA GLY A 7 7.96 3.49 -4.64
C GLY A 7 7.36 4.18 -5.87
N ASN A 8 8.05 4.17 -7.01
CA ASN A 8 7.54 4.84 -8.22
C ASN A 8 6.10 4.41 -8.56
N VAL A 9 5.82 3.12 -8.55
CA VAL A 9 4.49 2.57 -8.87
C VAL A 9 3.45 3.00 -7.82
N GLY A 10 3.78 2.89 -6.54
CA GLY A 10 2.85 3.24 -5.46
C GLY A 10 2.52 4.73 -5.37
N LEU A 11 3.49 5.60 -5.67
CA LEU A 11 3.27 7.05 -5.76
C LEU A 11 2.37 7.43 -6.94
N TRP A 12 2.61 6.84 -8.11
CA TRP A 12 1.74 7.04 -9.27
C TRP A 12 0.33 6.50 -9.02
N ALA A 13 0.20 5.32 -8.41
CA ALA A 13 -1.09 4.78 -8.00
C ALA A 13 -1.80 5.72 -7.02
N ALA A 14 -1.09 6.25 -6.02
CA ALA A 14 -1.64 7.20 -5.05
C ALA A 14 -2.18 8.46 -5.73
N HIS A 15 -1.46 8.97 -6.72
CA HIS A 15 -1.85 10.14 -7.50
C HIS A 15 -3.12 9.87 -8.30
N LEU A 16 -3.16 8.78 -9.07
CA LEU A 16 -4.32 8.38 -9.88
C LEU A 16 -5.56 8.10 -9.01
N ILE A 17 -5.39 7.48 -7.85
CA ILE A 17 -6.48 7.24 -6.90
C ILE A 17 -7.09 8.57 -6.45
N ILE A 18 -6.29 9.59 -6.15
CA ILE A 18 -6.79 10.91 -5.76
C ILE A 18 -7.48 11.61 -6.93
N GLU A 19 -6.92 11.56 -8.14
CA GLU A 19 -7.57 12.10 -9.34
C GLU A 19 -8.94 11.47 -9.59
N ALA A 20 -9.06 10.16 -9.33
CA ALA A 20 -10.32 9.42 -9.39
C ALA A 20 -11.26 9.68 -8.18
N SER A 21 -11.00 10.70 -7.36
CA SER A 21 -11.74 11.02 -6.12
C SER A 21 -11.70 9.92 -5.05
N GLY A 22 -10.74 9.01 -5.15
CA GLY A 22 -10.43 8.00 -4.15
C GLY A 22 -9.63 8.57 -2.98
N LYS A 23 -9.63 7.82 -1.87
CA LYS A 23 -8.93 8.20 -0.63
C LYS A 23 -7.81 7.22 -0.30
N VAL A 24 -6.58 7.71 -0.41
CA VAL A 24 -5.38 7.02 0.11
C VAL A 24 -5.26 7.37 1.58
N ILE A 25 -5.37 6.36 2.45
CA ILE A 25 -5.31 6.58 3.89
C ILE A 25 -3.96 6.20 4.48
N THR A 26 -3.19 5.39 3.76
CA THR A 26 -1.99 4.81 4.32
C THR A 26 -1.00 4.47 3.24
N ILE A 27 0.27 4.69 3.53
CA ILE A 27 1.38 4.37 2.64
C ILE A 27 2.57 3.86 3.46
N SER A 28 3.35 2.94 2.90
CA SER A 28 4.52 2.36 3.58
C SER A 28 5.75 2.20 2.70
N ASP A 29 6.90 2.63 3.19
CA ASP A 29 8.19 2.25 2.63
C ASP A 29 8.85 1.15 3.47
N VAL A 30 10.06 0.76 3.07
CA VAL A 30 10.88 -0.23 3.79
C VAL A 30 11.26 0.19 5.22
N THR A 31 11.08 1.47 5.57
CA THR A 31 11.47 2.04 6.86
C THR A 31 10.30 2.19 7.83
N ARG A 32 9.11 2.58 7.33
CA ARG A 32 7.96 3.03 8.12
C ARG A 32 6.66 2.95 7.29
N ALA A 33 5.54 3.04 7.99
CA ALA A 33 4.22 3.28 7.41
C ALA A 33 3.57 4.50 8.08
N VAL A 34 2.77 5.25 7.33
CA VAL A 34 2.03 6.41 7.85
C VAL A 34 0.56 6.27 7.47
N LYS A 35 -0.33 6.46 8.45
CA LYS A 35 -1.78 6.35 8.31
C LYS A 35 -2.49 7.65 8.69
N ASN A 36 -3.48 8.03 7.90
CA ASN A 36 -4.41 9.10 8.17
C ASN A 36 -5.80 8.70 7.67
N ILE A 37 -6.73 8.44 8.59
CA ILE A 37 -8.09 7.99 8.26
C ILE A 37 -8.88 9.04 7.46
N ASN A 38 -8.51 10.32 7.58
CA ASN A 38 -9.12 11.40 6.83
C ASN A 38 -8.58 11.47 5.39
N GLY A 39 -7.46 10.81 5.11
CA GLY A 39 -6.75 10.82 3.84
C GLY A 39 -5.37 11.46 3.97
N LEU A 40 -4.38 10.92 3.27
CA LEU A 40 -3.04 11.47 3.18
C LEU A 40 -2.97 12.53 2.08
N ASP A 41 -2.28 13.63 2.36
CA ASP A 41 -1.88 14.61 1.34
C ASP A 41 -0.68 14.05 0.57
N ILE A 42 -0.97 13.41 -0.56
CA ILE A 42 0.04 12.75 -1.40
C ILE A 42 1.02 13.75 -2.00
N THR A 43 0.58 14.98 -2.28
CA THR A 43 1.47 16.04 -2.77
C THR A 43 2.51 16.41 -1.71
N LYS A 44 2.08 16.64 -0.47
CA LYS A 44 3.03 16.88 0.64
C LYS A 44 3.92 15.68 0.90
N LEU A 45 3.38 14.47 0.82
CA LEU A 45 4.14 13.26 1.03
C LEU A 45 5.21 13.04 -0.05
N MET A 46 4.91 13.37 -1.31
CA MET A 46 5.89 13.36 -2.40
C MET A 46 7.00 14.39 -2.17
N ASN A 47 6.65 15.61 -1.77
CA ASN A 47 7.64 16.64 -1.46
C ASN A 47 8.54 16.21 -0.30
N HIS A 48 7.95 15.73 0.79
CA HIS A 48 8.69 15.19 1.95
C HIS A 48 9.65 14.08 1.53
N SER A 49 9.18 13.10 0.74
CA SER A 49 10.03 12.01 0.31
C SER A 49 11.10 12.45 -0.69
N THR A 50 10.86 13.48 -1.50
CA THR A 50 11.85 14.01 -2.44
C THR A 50 13.02 14.64 -1.67
N GLU A 51 12.72 15.35 -0.58
CA GLU A 51 13.71 15.98 0.29
C GLU A 51 14.44 14.98 1.20
N ASN A 52 13.71 13.98 1.72
CA ASN A 52 14.23 13.09 2.78
C ASN A 52 14.62 11.69 2.28
N HIS A 53 14.28 11.33 1.03
CA HIS A 53 14.46 10.01 0.42
C HIS A 53 13.77 8.85 1.16
N ARG A 54 12.77 9.14 2.00
CA ARG A 54 12.00 8.19 2.81
C ARG A 54 10.75 8.86 3.38
N ILE A 55 9.76 8.08 3.82
CA ILE A 55 8.54 8.62 4.43
C ILE A 55 8.64 8.80 5.95
N LYS A 56 9.69 8.27 6.59
CA LYS A 56 9.93 8.49 8.03
C LYS A 56 9.98 9.98 8.34
N GLY A 57 9.22 10.39 9.36
CA GLY A 57 9.16 11.79 9.82
C GLY A 57 8.13 12.66 9.09
N PHE A 58 7.35 12.09 8.16
CA PHE A 58 6.21 12.80 7.59
C PHE A 58 5.15 13.07 8.66
N ASP A 59 4.67 14.31 8.74
CA ASP A 59 3.76 14.80 9.78
C ASP A 59 2.27 14.74 9.38
N GLY A 60 1.97 14.36 8.14
CA GLY A 60 0.60 14.28 7.62
C GLY A 60 -0.19 13.05 8.05
N GLY A 61 0.31 12.26 9.01
CA GLY A 61 -0.39 11.11 9.59
C GLY A 61 0.38 10.44 10.72
N ASP A 62 -0.23 9.41 11.30
CA ASP A 62 0.33 8.67 12.42
C ASP A 62 1.26 7.55 11.93
N PRO A 63 2.45 7.39 12.54
CA PRO A 63 3.34 6.29 12.21
C PRO A 63 2.76 4.96 12.71
N ILE A 64 2.76 3.95 11.84
CA ILE A 64 2.34 2.59 12.17
C ILE A 64 3.38 1.56 11.73
N ASP A 65 3.22 0.32 12.18
CA ASP A 65 4.07 -0.79 11.74
C ASP A 65 3.71 -1.16 10.29
N PRO A 66 4.67 -1.16 9.34
CA PRO A 66 4.43 -1.65 7.99
C PRO A 66 3.86 -3.07 7.95
N ARG A 67 4.18 -3.93 8.92
CA ARG A 67 3.71 -5.32 8.95
C ARG A 67 2.22 -5.43 9.25
N SER A 68 1.66 -4.50 10.03
CA SER A 68 0.23 -4.51 10.33
C SER A 68 -0.61 -4.10 9.12
N LEU A 69 -0.01 -3.50 8.09
CA LEU A 69 -0.74 -2.99 6.94
C LEU A 69 -1.49 -4.03 6.12
N LEU A 70 -0.86 -5.18 5.94
CA LEU A 70 -1.41 -6.24 5.10
C LEU A 70 -2.72 -6.78 5.68
N THR A 71 -2.89 -6.66 7.00
CA THR A 71 -4.02 -7.24 7.75
C THR A 71 -5.04 -6.19 8.20
N GLU A 72 -4.82 -4.93 7.84
CA GLU A 72 -5.74 -3.84 8.14
C GLU A 72 -6.94 -3.82 7.17
N GLU A 73 -8.08 -3.35 7.66
CA GLU A 73 -9.29 -3.26 6.84
C GLU A 73 -9.17 -2.19 5.76
N CYS A 74 -9.36 -2.58 4.50
CA CYS A 74 -9.44 -1.69 3.35
C CYS A 74 -10.35 -2.22 2.26
N ASP A 75 -10.68 -1.32 1.34
CA ASP A 75 -11.31 -1.72 0.08
C ASP A 75 -10.26 -2.27 -0.89
N VAL A 76 -9.07 -1.66 -0.96
CA VAL A 76 -8.02 -2.05 -1.90
C VAL A 76 -6.64 -2.02 -1.23
N LEU A 77 -5.92 -3.14 -1.33
CA LEU A 77 -4.53 -3.29 -0.93
C LEU A 77 -3.66 -3.35 -2.20
N ILE A 78 -2.61 -2.52 -2.28
CA ILE A 78 -1.63 -2.53 -3.37
C ILE A 78 -0.25 -2.75 -2.75
N PRO A 79 0.17 -4.02 -2.57
CA PRO A 79 1.48 -4.33 -2.03
C PRO A 79 2.53 -4.04 -3.10
N VAL A 80 3.31 -2.98 -2.91
CA VAL A 80 4.43 -2.61 -3.79
C VAL A 80 5.73 -2.81 -3.01
N ALA A 81 6.15 -4.07 -2.89
CA ALA A 81 7.39 -4.46 -2.23
C ALA A 81 8.20 -5.44 -3.10
N LEU A 82 9.49 -5.59 -2.81
CA LEU A 82 10.27 -6.73 -3.30
C LEU A 82 9.52 -8.02 -2.89
N GLY A 83 9.28 -8.91 -3.86
CA GLY A 83 8.29 -9.99 -3.80
C GLY A 83 8.18 -10.81 -2.51
N GLY A 84 7.02 -11.44 -2.30
CA GLY A 84 6.72 -12.24 -1.10
C GLY A 84 6.12 -11.45 0.07
N ALA A 85 5.58 -10.24 -0.19
CA ALA A 85 4.88 -9.46 0.82
C ALA A 85 3.63 -10.18 1.34
N ILE A 86 2.92 -10.88 0.46
CA ILE A 86 1.82 -11.78 0.82
C ILE A 86 2.33 -13.22 0.75
N ASN A 87 2.28 -13.92 1.87
CA ASN A 87 2.78 -15.28 2.02
C ASN A 87 1.80 -16.15 2.81
N LYS A 88 2.13 -17.43 3.00
CA LYS A 88 1.26 -18.40 3.69
C LYS A 88 0.92 -17.98 5.12
N ASP A 89 1.80 -17.22 5.77
CA ASP A 89 1.66 -16.87 7.17
C ASP A 89 0.69 -15.70 7.37
N ASN A 90 0.55 -14.81 6.38
CA ASN A 90 -0.29 -13.61 6.49
C ASN A 90 -1.51 -13.58 5.54
N ALA A 91 -1.57 -14.45 4.54
CA ALA A 91 -2.64 -14.44 3.53
C ALA A 91 -4.06 -14.58 4.12
N ASN A 92 -4.20 -15.36 5.20
CA ASN A 92 -5.49 -15.56 5.88
C ASN A 92 -5.91 -14.36 6.75
N ASP A 93 -4.96 -13.49 7.08
CA ASP A 93 -5.21 -12.31 7.92
C ASP A 93 -5.50 -11.05 7.10
N ILE A 94 -5.39 -11.13 5.77
CA ILE A 94 -5.68 -10.02 4.86
C ILE A 94 -7.18 -9.73 4.86
N LYS A 95 -7.53 -8.49 5.24
CA LYS A 95 -8.92 -8.02 5.30
C LYS A 95 -9.34 -7.15 4.12
N ALA A 96 -8.46 -7.02 3.13
CA ALA A 96 -8.71 -6.24 1.93
C ALA A 96 -9.82 -6.87 1.08
N LYS A 97 -10.79 -6.08 0.62
CA LYS A 97 -11.82 -6.57 -0.32
C LYS A 97 -11.21 -6.91 -1.69
N HIS A 98 -10.23 -6.12 -2.11
CA HIS A 98 -9.48 -6.30 -3.35
C HIS A 98 -7.98 -6.15 -3.08
N SER A 99 -7.16 -6.91 -3.81
CA SER A 99 -5.71 -6.75 -3.82
C SER A 99 -5.25 -6.59 -5.26
N ILE A 100 -4.51 -5.52 -5.54
CA ILE A 100 -3.94 -5.25 -6.88
C ILE A 100 -2.45 -5.45 -6.79
N ASP A 101 -1.96 -6.39 -7.58
CA ASP A 101 -0.54 -6.64 -7.70
C ASP A 101 0.07 -5.72 -8.77
N ALA A 102 0.95 -4.83 -8.33
CA ALA A 102 1.71 -3.95 -9.22
C ALA A 102 3.21 -4.33 -9.24
N THR A 103 3.53 -5.57 -8.86
CA THR A 103 4.87 -6.16 -8.85
C THR A 103 4.90 -7.42 -9.71
N ASN A 104 6.08 -7.90 -10.11
CA ASN A 104 6.14 -9.13 -10.92
C ASN A 104 5.88 -10.43 -10.11
N HIS A 105 5.90 -10.41 -8.76
CA HIS A 105 5.76 -11.61 -7.90
C HIS A 105 5.49 -11.26 -6.41
N PRO A 106 4.30 -10.79 -5.99
CA PRO A 106 4.04 -10.42 -4.58
C PRO A 106 3.68 -11.64 -3.72
N THR A 107 3.33 -12.75 -4.37
CA THR A 107 2.77 -13.96 -3.77
C THR A 107 3.73 -15.11 -3.98
N ASP A 108 4.03 -15.87 -2.92
CA ASP A 108 4.81 -17.10 -3.06
C ASP A 108 4.09 -18.13 -3.96
N PRO A 109 4.82 -18.90 -4.78
CA PRO A 109 4.24 -20.01 -5.54
C PRO A 109 3.47 -20.96 -4.61
N GLY A 110 2.16 -21.07 -4.79
CA GLY A 110 1.29 -21.98 -4.04
C GLY A 110 0.51 -21.37 -2.87
N VAL A 111 0.40 -20.04 -2.77
CA VAL A 111 -0.58 -19.36 -1.90
C VAL A 111 -1.84 -19.04 -2.71
N ASP A 112 -2.96 -19.65 -2.36
CA ASP A 112 -4.26 -19.32 -2.95
C ASP A 112 -4.98 -18.29 -2.07
N VAL A 113 -4.78 -17.01 -2.38
CA VAL A 113 -5.42 -15.89 -1.66
C VAL A 113 -6.90 -15.84 -2.05
N GLN A 114 -7.80 -16.04 -1.08
CA GLN A 114 -9.27 -15.94 -1.22
C GLN A 114 -9.75 -14.47 -1.32
N VAL A 115 -9.08 -13.66 -2.14
CA VAL A 115 -9.50 -12.30 -2.48
C VAL A 115 -9.97 -12.34 -3.92
N GLN A 116 -11.22 -11.94 -4.16
CA GLN A 116 -11.89 -12.11 -5.45
C GLN A 116 -11.08 -11.43 -6.57
N ARG A 117 -10.47 -12.26 -7.41
CA ARG A 117 -9.49 -11.88 -8.45
C ARG A 117 -10.17 -11.08 -9.55
N HIS A 118 -9.91 -9.78 -9.59
CA HIS A 118 -9.70 -9.06 -10.85
C HIS A 118 -8.24 -8.60 -10.81
N VAL A 119 -7.36 -9.44 -11.35
CA VAL A 119 -5.96 -9.09 -11.59
C VAL A 119 -5.91 -8.67 -13.06
N GLU A 120 -6.06 -7.39 -13.33
CA GLU A 120 -5.66 -6.83 -14.63
C GLU A 120 -4.21 -6.39 -14.52
N THR A 121 -3.31 -7.20 -15.07
CA THR A 121 -1.94 -6.81 -15.33
C THR A 121 -1.97 -5.94 -16.59
N VAL A 122 -1.80 -4.63 -16.44
CA VAL A 122 -1.53 -3.68 -17.53
C VAL A 122 -0.04 -3.40 -17.63
#